data_AF-A0AB37KF66-F1
#
_entry.id   AF-A0AB37KF66-F1
#
_cell.length_a   1.000
_cell.length_b   1.000
_cell.length_c   1.000
_cell.angle_alpha   90.00
_cell.angle_beta   90.00
_cell.angle_gamma   90.00
#
_symmetry.space_group_name_H-M   'P 1'
#
loop_
_entity.id
_entity.type
_entity.pdbx_description
1 polymer ?
#
loop_
_entity_poly.entity_id
_entity_poly.type
_entity_poly.pdbx_seq_one_letter_code
_entity_poly.pdbx_strand_id
1 'polypeptide(L)'
;MKNNKIKRSFALLAAVIIIIVLIFLVISFYGNPLTHKHMRKEADAYMKEHFPGITYEITETRYIPKLNSYRITVLDKDHNHKFTILYYTKSGEMDDSYYWETCEFIDNKYASIADMMEQDIQKTLPEKDAYLEIYIDCDSKNMHLDMEFQPQQNDVPVTLFYHSKEKETVPISMEEFEKILEILQPLPDKFHVHVDTIRVYNIEVSIHKLEDKDYLQKALDKRNTSIKDLNQ
;
A
#
# COMPACT_ATOMS: atom_id res chain seq x y z
N MET A 1 9.04 69.39 -19.81
CA MET A 1 7.79 68.59 -19.64
C MET A 1 7.74 67.25 -20.41
N LYS A 2 8.38 67.08 -21.59
CA LYS A 2 8.36 65.80 -22.35
C LYS A 2 9.02 64.61 -21.61
N ASN A 3 10.15 64.81 -20.92
CA ASN A 3 10.87 63.74 -20.21
C ASN A 3 10.07 63.07 -19.07
N ASN A 4 9.21 63.80 -18.37
CA ASN A 4 8.41 63.21 -17.28
C ASN A 4 7.27 62.34 -17.81
N LYS A 5 6.70 62.66 -18.98
CA LYS A 5 5.67 61.82 -19.62
C LYS A 5 6.25 60.50 -20.14
N ILE A 6 7.46 60.55 -20.71
CA ILE A 6 8.18 59.37 -21.20
C ILE A 6 8.57 58.45 -20.03
N LYS A 7 9.18 58.99 -18.96
CA LYS A 7 9.52 58.22 -17.75
C LYS A 7 8.29 57.58 -17.09
N ARG A 8 7.16 58.31 -17.04
CA ARG A 8 5.89 57.79 -16.50
C ARG A 8 5.31 56.66 -17.36
N SER A 9 5.47 56.73 -18.67
CA SER A 9 5.03 55.68 -19.61
C SER A 9 5.91 54.43 -19.50
N PHE A 10 7.24 54.60 -19.37
CA PHE A 10 8.15 53.47 -19.10
C PHE A 10 7.90 52.81 -17.75
N ALA A 11 7.64 53.60 -16.70
CA ALA A 11 7.28 53.07 -15.39
C ALA A 11 5.97 52.27 -15.44
N LEU A 12 4.97 52.74 -16.20
CA LEU A 12 3.71 52.02 -16.40
C LEU A 12 3.92 50.69 -17.15
N LEU A 13 4.72 50.70 -18.22
CA LEU A 13 5.06 49.49 -18.98
C LEU A 13 5.81 48.47 -18.10
N ALA A 14 6.80 48.92 -17.33
CA ALA A 14 7.53 48.07 -16.39
C ALA A 14 6.59 47.46 -15.33
N ALA A 15 5.65 48.23 -14.79
CA ALA A 15 4.67 47.74 -13.85
C ALA A 15 3.75 46.66 -14.47
N VAL A 16 3.30 46.85 -15.71
CA VAL A 16 2.51 45.83 -16.42
C VAL A 16 3.31 44.54 -16.63
N ILE A 17 4.57 44.65 -17.04
CA ILE A 17 5.45 43.48 -17.22
C ILE A 17 5.63 42.73 -15.90
N ILE A 18 5.87 43.45 -14.80
CA ILE A 18 6.00 42.84 -13.47
C ILE A 18 4.72 42.10 -13.10
N ILE A 19 3.54 42.68 -13.34
CA ILE A 19 2.25 42.02 -13.07
C ILE A 19 2.11 40.74 -13.91
N ILE A 20 2.46 40.79 -15.19
CA ILE A 20 2.41 39.60 -16.08
C ILE A 20 3.35 38.51 -15.56
N VAL A 21 4.59 38.87 -15.18
CA VAL A 21 5.56 37.93 -14.61
C VAL A 21 5.04 37.33 -13.30
N LEU A 22 4.45 38.14 -12.41
CA LEU A 22 3.87 37.65 -11.17
C LEU A 22 2.71 36.69 -11.42
N ILE A 23 1.80 37.01 -12.35
CA ILE A 23 0.71 36.11 -12.74
C ILE A 23 1.27 34.81 -13.31
N PHE A 24 2.28 34.88 -14.18
CA PHE A 24 2.92 33.71 -14.76
C PHE A 24 3.58 32.83 -13.69
N LEU A 25 4.27 33.42 -12.71
CA LEU A 25 4.85 32.70 -11.59
C LEU A 25 3.76 32.02 -10.75
N VAL A 26 2.69 32.74 -10.40
CA VAL A 26 1.56 32.17 -9.65
C VAL A 26 0.95 30.99 -10.40
N ILE A 27 0.67 31.12 -11.69
CA ILE A 27 0.11 30.02 -12.51
C ILE A 27 1.10 28.86 -12.63
N SER A 28 2.40 29.13 -12.76
CA SER A 28 3.42 28.08 -12.90
C SER A 28 3.60 27.26 -11.62
N PHE A 29 3.49 27.90 -10.45
CA PHE A 29 3.66 27.23 -9.15
C PHE A 29 2.37 26.60 -8.64
N TYR A 30 1.23 27.28 -8.80
CA TYR A 30 -0.04 26.87 -8.21
C TYR A 30 -0.98 26.22 -9.22
N GLY A 31 -0.68 26.26 -10.52
CA GLY A 31 -1.59 25.83 -11.58
C GLY A 31 -2.61 26.90 -11.95
N ASN A 32 -3.24 26.77 -13.12
CA ASN A 32 -4.25 27.72 -13.59
C ASN A 32 -5.58 27.48 -12.83
N PRO A 33 -6.18 28.50 -12.18
CA PRO A 33 -7.43 28.35 -11.43
C PRO A 33 -8.61 27.83 -12.28
N LEU A 34 -8.62 28.10 -13.59
CA LEU A 34 -9.62 27.52 -14.50
C LEU A 34 -9.40 26.02 -14.67
N THR A 35 -8.15 25.59 -14.76
CA THR A 35 -7.79 24.17 -14.84
C THR A 35 -8.13 23.45 -13.54
N HIS A 36 -7.90 24.06 -12.37
CA HIS A 36 -8.37 23.49 -11.09
C HIS A 36 -9.87 23.21 -11.08
N LYS A 37 -10.68 24.18 -11.51
CA LYS A 37 -12.14 24.01 -11.59
C LYS A 37 -12.54 22.90 -12.56
N HIS A 38 -11.83 22.77 -13.69
CA HIS A 38 -12.05 21.70 -14.65
C HIS A 38 -11.66 20.34 -14.06
N MET A 39 -10.48 20.22 -13.45
CA MET A 39 -10.00 18.99 -12.81
C MET A 39 -10.91 18.51 -11.69
N ARG A 40 -11.51 19.43 -10.92
CA ARG A 40 -12.52 19.07 -9.93
C ARG A 40 -13.77 18.44 -10.55
N LYS A 41 -14.18 18.87 -11.75
CA LYS A 41 -15.30 18.26 -12.47
C LYS A 41 -14.94 16.90 -13.04
N GLU A 42 -13.73 16.77 -13.59
CA GLU A 42 -13.26 15.48 -14.12
C GLU A 42 -13.13 14.46 -12.99
N ALA A 43 -12.57 14.85 -11.84
CA ALA A 43 -12.52 14.00 -10.65
C ALA A 43 -13.92 13.64 -10.13
N ASP A 44 -14.88 14.57 -10.19
CA ASP A 44 -16.27 14.28 -9.82
C ASP A 44 -16.92 13.24 -10.76
N ALA A 45 -16.65 13.32 -12.06
CA ALA A 45 -17.10 12.32 -13.03
C ALA A 45 -16.45 10.96 -12.77
N TYR A 46 -15.12 10.94 -12.57
CA TYR A 46 -14.36 9.74 -12.24
C TYR A 46 -14.89 9.06 -10.98
N MET A 47 -15.13 9.81 -9.92
CA MET A 47 -15.69 9.28 -8.67
C MET A 47 -17.05 8.62 -8.85
N LYS A 48 -17.94 9.22 -9.65
CA LYS A 48 -19.27 8.64 -9.93
C LYS A 48 -19.21 7.37 -10.76
N GLU A 49 -18.23 7.30 -11.66
CA GLU A 49 -18.04 6.14 -12.54
C GLU A 49 -17.42 4.97 -11.79
N HIS A 50 -16.33 5.22 -11.05
CA HIS A 50 -15.52 4.18 -10.42
C HIS A 50 -15.98 3.82 -9.00
N PHE A 51 -16.65 4.74 -8.29
CA PHE A 51 -17.07 4.57 -6.90
C PHE A 51 -18.55 4.96 -6.68
N PRO A 52 -19.52 4.33 -7.38
CA PRO A 52 -20.92 4.78 -7.44
C PRO A 52 -21.72 4.70 -6.13
N GLY A 53 -21.12 4.27 -5.01
CA GLY A 53 -21.76 4.18 -3.70
C GLY A 53 -21.14 5.06 -2.60
N ILE A 54 -20.01 5.72 -2.87
CA ILE A 54 -19.26 6.47 -1.85
C ILE A 54 -19.77 7.91 -1.77
N THR A 55 -20.09 8.39 -0.57
CA THR A 55 -20.33 9.81 -0.34
C THR A 55 -19.00 10.54 -0.21
N TYR A 56 -18.62 11.36 -1.19
CA TYR A 56 -17.30 12.00 -1.19
C TYR A 56 -17.32 13.53 -1.21
N GLU A 57 -16.18 14.13 -0.87
CA GLU A 57 -15.87 15.53 -1.10
C GLU A 57 -14.46 15.71 -1.63
N ILE A 58 -14.34 16.42 -2.76
CA ILE A 58 -13.04 16.87 -3.25
C ILE A 58 -12.57 18.04 -2.38
N THR A 59 -11.56 17.80 -1.56
CA THR A 59 -11.04 18.73 -0.54
C THR A 59 -9.87 19.56 -1.04
N GLU A 60 -9.05 19.03 -1.95
CA GLU A 60 -7.90 19.74 -2.51
C GLU A 60 -7.72 19.40 -3.98
N THR A 61 -7.21 20.36 -4.75
CA THR A 61 -6.70 20.15 -6.10
C THR A 61 -5.41 20.92 -6.23
N ARG A 62 -4.33 20.24 -6.60
CA ARG A 62 -2.97 20.80 -6.61
C ARG A 62 -2.22 20.35 -7.85
N TYR A 63 -1.61 21.30 -8.54
CA TYR A 63 -0.73 20.99 -9.66
C TYR A 63 0.64 20.51 -9.16
N ILE A 64 1.17 19.45 -9.77
CA ILE A 64 2.51 18.91 -9.53
C ILE A 64 3.36 19.13 -10.79
N PRO A 65 4.15 20.22 -10.87
CA PRO A 65 4.94 20.54 -12.06
C PRO A 65 5.91 19.44 -12.47
N LYS A 66 6.54 18.76 -11.50
CA LYS A 66 7.51 17.68 -11.75
C LYS A 66 6.91 16.50 -12.53
N LEU A 67 5.64 16.20 -12.26
CA LEU A 67 4.93 15.10 -12.90
C LEU A 67 4.04 15.58 -14.05
N ASN A 68 3.93 16.91 -14.24
CA ASN A 68 2.98 17.52 -15.15
C ASN A 68 1.57 16.95 -14.94
N SER A 69 1.15 16.86 -13.67
CA SER A 69 -0.11 16.22 -13.27
C SER A 69 -0.86 17.07 -12.24
N TYR A 70 -2.15 16.82 -12.09
CA TYR A 70 -2.94 17.35 -10.98
C TYR A 70 -3.16 16.25 -9.96
N ARG A 71 -2.86 16.56 -8.71
CA ARG A 71 -3.22 15.76 -7.54
C ARG A 71 -4.54 16.29 -6.98
N ILE A 72 -5.54 15.44 -6.90
CA ILE A 72 -6.85 15.74 -6.34
C ILE A 72 -7.02 14.90 -5.08
N THR A 73 -7.28 15.55 -3.95
CA THR A 73 -7.53 14.84 -2.67
C THR A 73 -9.03 14.71 -2.47
N VAL A 74 -9.48 13.47 -2.28
CA VAL A 74 -10.88 13.11 -2.06
C VAL A 74 -11.04 12.65 -0.62
N LEU A 75 -11.99 13.23 0.10
CA LEU A 75 -12.44 12.76 1.41
C LEU A 75 -13.66 11.86 1.18
N ASP A 76 -13.55 10.59 1.54
CA ASP A 76 -14.69 9.73 1.79
C ASP A 76 -15.35 10.17 3.10
N LYS A 77 -16.60 10.65 3.02
CA LYS A 77 -17.34 11.18 4.17
C LYS A 77 -17.89 10.09 5.07
N ASP A 78 -18.19 8.94 4.50
CA ASP A 78 -18.80 7.83 5.23
C ASP A 78 -17.76 7.25 6.22
N HIS A 79 -16.48 7.29 5.84
CA HIS A 79 -15.38 6.68 6.60
C HIS A 79 -14.35 7.69 7.14
N ASN A 80 -14.53 8.98 6.82
CA ASN A 80 -13.61 10.05 7.20
C ASN A 80 -12.15 9.78 6.79
N HIS A 81 -11.97 9.19 5.61
CA HIS A 81 -10.66 8.81 5.05
C HIS A 81 -10.35 9.63 3.80
N LYS A 82 -9.07 9.91 3.56
CA LYS A 82 -8.64 10.69 2.39
C LYS A 82 -7.74 9.88 1.48
N PHE A 83 -8.13 9.80 0.22
CA PHE A 83 -7.30 9.26 -0.85
C PHE A 83 -7.07 10.27 -1.97
N THR A 84 -6.24 9.90 -2.93
CA THR A 84 -5.75 10.79 -3.97
C THR A 84 -6.09 10.25 -5.36
N ILE A 85 -6.52 11.14 -6.25
CA ILE A 85 -6.58 10.90 -7.70
C ILE A 85 -5.47 11.73 -8.36
N LEU A 86 -4.68 11.11 -9.22
CA LEU A 86 -3.69 11.73 -10.07
C LEU A 86 -4.22 11.81 -11.50
N TYR A 87 -4.33 13.03 -12.03
CA TYR A 87 -4.62 13.27 -13.44
C TYR A 87 -3.34 13.63 -14.20
N TYR A 88 -2.95 12.80 -15.16
CA TYR A 88 -1.77 13.00 -15.99
C TYR A 88 -2.08 13.87 -17.20
N THR A 89 -1.68 15.14 -17.20
CA THR A 89 -2.10 16.10 -18.24
C THR A 89 -1.64 15.75 -19.66
N LYS A 90 -0.60 14.92 -19.81
CA LYS A 90 -0.09 14.49 -21.13
C LYS A 90 -0.95 13.39 -21.76
N SER A 91 -1.33 12.37 -20.97
CA SER A 91 -2.11 11.24 -21.45
C SER A 91 -3.62 11.45 -21.31
N GLY A 92 -4.04 12.32 -20.38
CA GLY A 92 -5.43 12.47 -19.99
C GLY A 92 -5.93 11.37 -19.06
N GLU A 93 -5.04 10.47 -18.63
CA GLU A 93 -5.37 9.35 -17.75
C GLU A 93 -5.53 9.81 -16.30
N MET A 94 -6.41 9.10 -15.59
CA MET A 94 -6.56 9.19 -14.15
C MET A 94 -6.14 7.88 -13.50
N ASP A 95 -5.41 8.01 -12.40
CA ASP A 95 -5.01 6.92 -11.52
C ASP A 95 -5.37 7.32 -10.09
N ASP A 96 -5.69 6.37 -9.24
CA ASP A 96 -6.11 6.64 -7.86
C ASP A 96 -5.31 5.81 -6.86
N SER A 97 -5.16 6.34 -5.65
CA SER A 97 -4.50 5.67 -4.54
C SER A 97 -5.46 4.87 -3.67
N TYR A 98 -6.74 4.74 -4.03
CA TYR A 98 -7.75 4.12 -3.18
C TYR A 98 -7.37 2.68 -2.82
N TYR A 99 -6.94 1.90 -3.82
CA TYR A 99 -6.50 0.52 -3.60
C TYR A 99 -5.26 0.44 -2.70
N TRP A 100 -4.23 1.23 -2.98
CA TRP A 100 -3.00 1.22 -2.19
C TRP A 100 -3.25 1.62 -0.74
N GLU A 101 -4.09 2.63 -0.53
CA GLU A 101 -4.48 3.07 0.80
C GLU A 101 -5.39 2.07 1.52
N THR A 102 -6.24 1.34 0.78
CA THR A 102 -6.99 0.19 1.32
C THR A 102 -6.04 -0.85 1.88
N CYS A 103 -5.04 -1.23 1.09
CA CYS A 103 -4.02 -2.19 1.47
C CYS A 103 -3.23 -1.73 2.68
N GLU A 104 -2.72 -0.51 2.67
CA GLU A 104 -1.97 0.06 3.78
C GLU A 104 -2.82 0.14 5.05
N PHE A 105 -4.11 0.48 4.93
CA PHE A 105 -5.02 0.47 6.08
C PHE A 105 -5.18 -0.93 6.68
N ILE A 106 -5.45 -1.94 5.85
CA ILE A 106 -5.63 -3.34 6.29
C ILE A 106 -4.32 -3.88 6.87
N ASP A 107 -3.18 -3.60 6.21
CA ASP A 107 -1.84 -3.98 6.65
C ASP A 107 -1.51 -3.43 8.03
N ASN A 108 -1.77 -2.14 8.27
CA ASN A 108 -1.60 -1.55 9.59
C ASN A 108 -2.49 -2.19 10.66
N LYS A 109 -3.67 -2.73 10.30
CA LYS A 109 -4.52 -3.47 11.26
C LYS A 109 -3.93 -4.83 11.59
N TYR A 110 -3.48 -5.59 10.59
CA TYR A 110 -2.84 -6.89 10.81
C TYR A 110 -1.46 -6.78 11.43
N ALA A 111 -0.73 -5.68 11.26
CA ALA A 111 0.56 -5.45 11.92
C ALA A 111 0.46 -5.62 13.44
N SER A 112 -0.61 -5.07 14.04
CA SER A 112 -0.85 -5.25 15.48
C SER A 112 -1.08 -6.71 15.88
N ILE A 113 -1.69 -7.51 15.00
CA ILE A 113 -1.91 -8.95 15.21
C ILE A 113 -0.60 -9.72 15.03
N ALA A 114 0.18 -9.38 14.00
CA ALA A 114 1.50 -9.94 13.73
C ALA A 114 2.44 -9.74 14.93
N ASP A 115 2.48 -8.52 15.49
CA ASP A 115 3.26 -8.21 16.69
C ASP A 115 2.87 -9.10 17.88
N MET A 116 1.56 -9.32 18.10
CA MET A 116 1.09 -10.17 19.18
C MET A 116 1.43 -11.65 18.95
N MET A 117 1.30 -12.14 17.72
CA MET A 117 1.70 -13.50 17.36
C MET A 117 3.21 -13.69 17.53
N GLU A 118 4.03 -12.74 17.07
CA GLU A 118 5.48 -12.77 17.19
C GLU A 118 5.90 -12.86 18.66
N GLN A 119 5.32 -12.05 19.55
CA GLN A 119 5.61 -12.08 20.98
C GLN A 119 5.28 -13.43 21.63
N ASP A 120 4.24 -14.13 21.16
CA ASP A 120 3.89 -15.46 21.67
C ASP A 120 4.82 -16.56 21.16
N ILE A 121 5.27 -16.44 19.91
CA ILE A 121 6.28 -17.33 19.35
C ILE A 121 7.62 -17.15 20.05
N GLN A 122 8.07 -15.91 20.30
CA GLN A 122 9.33 -15.62 20.99
C GLN A 122 9.40 -16.23 22.40
N LYS A 123 8.26 -16.51 23.05
CA LYS A 123 8.20 -17.23 24.34
C LYS A 123 8.41 -18.74 24.19
N THR A 124 8.14 -19.28 23.00
CA THR A 124 8.03 -20.72 22.73
C THR A 124 9.25 -21.26 21.98
N LEU A 125 9.85 -20.46 21.11
CA LEU A 125 10.99 -20.86 20.29
C LEU A 125 12.33 -20.44 20.91
N PRO A 126 13.36 -21.31 20.83
CA PRO A 126 14.70 -21.02 21.37
C PRO A 126 15.56 -20.15 20.43
N GLU A 127 15.11 -19.89 19.20
CA GLU A 127 15.82 -19.10 18.20
C GLU A 127 15.70 -17.61 18.50
N LYS A 128 16.82 -16.98 18.90
CA LYS A 128 16.84 -15.56 19.29
C LYS A 128 16.62 -14.59 18.13
N ASP A 129 16.76 -15.05 16.90
CA ASP A 129 16.67 -14.23 15.68
C ASP A 129 15.45 -14.58 14.82
N ALA A 130 14.59 -15.48 15.30
CA ALA A 130 13.37 -15.82 14.60
C ALA A 130 12.28 -14.77 14.80
N TYR A 131 11.53 -14.48 13.74
CA TYR A 131 10.41 -13.55 13.76
C TYR A 131 9.29 -14.03 12.84
N LEU A 132 8.11 -13.47 13.08
CA LEU A 132 6.90 -13.77 12.35
C LEU A 132 6.43 -12.53 11.61
N GLU A 133 6.00 -12.69 10.38
CA GLU A 133 5.38 -11.66 9.57
C GLU A 133 4.04 -12.18 9.05
N ILE A 134 3.03 -11.31 9.04
CA ILE A 134 1.76 -11.59 8.36
C ILE A 134 1.79 -10.80 7.07
N TYR A 135 1.69 -11.51 5.95
CA TYR A 135 1.54 -10.88 4.65
C TYR A 135 0.08 -11.00 4.21
N ILE A 136 -0.54 -9.87 3.90
CA ILE A 136 -1.88 -9.84 3.33
C ILE A 136 -1.77 -9.88 1.81
N ASP A 137 -2.39 -10.88 1.20
CA ASP A 137 -2.59 -10.83 -0.24
C ASP A 137 -3.75 -9.88 -0.54
N CYS A 138 -3.39 -8.65 -0.88
CA CYS A 138 -4.35 -7.62 -1.20
C CYS A 138 -5.14 -7.97 -2.46
N ASP A 139 -6.38 -8.42 -2.30
CA ASP A 139 -7.30 -8.58 -3.43
C ASP A 139 -8.18 -7.34 -3.61
N SER A 140 -7.87 -6.57 -4.65
CA SER A 140 -8.63 -5.42 -5.13
C SER A 140 -10.14 -5.67 -5.34
N LYS A 141 -10.56 -6.93 -5.49
CA LYS A 141 -11.97 -7.28 -5.70
C LYS A 141 -12.78 -7.35 -4.42
N ASN A 142 -12.13 -7.69 -3.31
CA ASN A 142 -12.81 -7.98 -2.04
C ASN A 142 -12.46 -6.95 -0.95
N MET A 143 -11.37 -6.20 -1.13
CA MET A 143 -10.91 -5.19 -0.20
C MET A 143 -11.35 -3.79 -0.62
N HIS A 144 -11.87 -3.03 0.33
CA HIS A 144 -12.30 -1.65 0.18
C HIS A 144 -11.95 -0.89 1.47
N LEU A 145 -11.68 0.42 1.37
CA LEU A 145 -11.15 1.24 2.48
C LEU A 145 -12.07 1.26 3.72
N ASP A 146 -13.32 0.87 3.53
CA ASP A 146 -14.41 0.90 4.48
C ASP A 146 -14.87 -0.47 4.99
N MET A 147 -14.18 -1.54 4.61
CA MET A 147 -14.48 -2.84 5.16
C MET A 147 -14.29 -2.83 6.68
N GLU A 148 -15.31 -3.29 7.41
CA GLU A 148 -15.17 -3.49 8.85
C GLU A 148 -14.02 -4.47 9.07
N PHE A 149 -13.05 -4.11 9.93
CA PHE A 149 -11.91 -4.99 10.17
C PHE A 149 -12.36 -6.19 11.02
N GLN A 150 -12.74 -7.27 10.33
CA GLN A 150 -13.15 -8.53 10.93
C GLN A 150 -12.28 -9.65 10.35
N PRO A 151 -11.10 -9.93 10.92
CA PRO A 151 -10.10 -10.83 10.32
C PRO A 151 -10.53 -12.29 10.11
N GLN A 152 -11.70 -12.70 10.60
CA GLN A 152 -12.35 -13.99 10.29
C GLN A 152 -13.49 -13.91 9.27
N GLN A 153 -14.15 -12.75 9.13
CA GLN A 153 -15.29 -12.58 8.22
C GLN A 153 -14.88 -11.94 6.90
N ASN A 154 -13.81 -11.17 6.95
CA ASN A 154 -13.10 -10.68 5.80
C ASN A 154 -12.35 -11.89 5.26
N ASP A 155 -12.80 -12.41 4.12
CA ASP A 155 -12.15 -13.49 3.34
C ASP A 155 -10.84 -12.96 2.75
N VAL A 156 -9.94 -12.51 3.65
CA VAL A 156 -8.68 -11.87 3.37
C VAL A 156 -7.62 -12.94 3.56
N PRO A 157 -7.15 -13.54 2.45
CA PRO A 157 -6.14 -14.57 2.53
C PRO A 157 -4.84 -13.95 3.04
N VAL A 158 -4.38 -14.43 4.18
CA VAL A 158 -3.07 -14.06 4.72
C VAL A 158 -2.11 -15.24 4.63
N THR A 159 -0.87 -14.91 4.34
CA THR A 159 0.26 -15.82 4.43
C THR A 159 1.03 -15.53 5.69
N LEU A 160 1.29 -16.57 6.48
CA LEU A 160 2.11 -16.47 7.68
C LEU A 160 3.57 -16.78 7.33
N PHE A 161 4.46 -15.83 7.56
CA PHE A 161 5.87 -15.94 7.26
C PHE A 161 6.68 -16.13 8.53
N TYR A 162 7.35 -17.26 8.65
CA TYR A 162 8.27 -17.56 9.73
C TYR A 162 9.72 -17.54 9.22
N HIS A 163 10.48 -16.60 9.78
CA HIS A 163 11.84 -16.28 9.36
C HIS A 163 12.83 -16.56 10.47
N SER A 164 14.06 -16.92 10.10
CA SER A 164 15.26 -16.84 10.94
C SER A 164 16.44 -16.57 10.02
N LYS A 165 17.25 -15.56 10.38
CA LYS A 165 18.38 -15.13 9.54
C LYS A 165 19.41 -16.24 9.40
N GLU A 166 19.63 -17.01 10.46
CA GLU A 166 20.53 -18.16 10.42
C GLU A 166 19.96 -19.28 9.55
N LYS A 167 18.67 -19.58 9.68
CA LYS A 167 18.08 -20.79 9.08
C LYS A 167 17.76 -20.65 7.60
N GLU A 168 17.54 -19.45 7.07
CA GLU A 168 17.21 -19.24 5.65
C GLU A 168 18.26 -19.76 4.67
N THR A 169 19.53 -19.86 5.09
CA THR A 169 20.67 -20.19 4.21
C THR A 169 21.27 -21.57 4.47
N VAL A 170 20.71 -22.34 5.42
CA VAL A 170 21.21 -23.67 5.80
C VAL A 170 20.09 -24.70 5.70
N PRO A 171 20.39 -25.96 5.31
CA PRO A 171 19.39 -27.02 5.33
C PRO A 171 18.82 -27.25 6.73
N ILE A 172 17.52 -27.55 6.81
CA ILE A 172 16.83 -27.90 8.08
C ILE A 172 16.38 -29.37 8.05
N SER A 173 16.19 -29.96 9.22
CA SER A 173 15.64 -31.32 9.35
C SER A 173 14.12 -31.32 9.29
N MET A 174 13.53 -32.49 9.02
CA MET A 174 12.07 -32.66 9.07
C MET A 174 11.53 -32.44 10.49
N GLU A 175 12.24 -32.91 11.52
CA GLU A 175 11.88 -32.71 12.92
C GLU A 175 11.81 -31.21 13.30
N GLU A 176 12.79 -30.42 12.85
CA GLU A 176 12.80 -28.98 13.07
C GLU A 176 11.64 -28.29 12.35
N PHE A 177 11.41 -28.67 11.09
CA PHE A 177 10.31 -28.14 10.29
C PHE A 177 8.93 -28.43 10.90
N GLU A 178 8.70 -29.67 11.33
CA GLU A 178 7.43 -30.09 11.98
C GLU A 178 7.20 -29.35 13.30
N LYS A 179 8.24 -29.20 14.12
CA LYS A 179 8.14 -28.46 15.37
C LYS A 179 7.73 -27.00 15.17
N ILE A 180 8.22 -26.35 14.11
CA ILE A 180 7.81 -25.00 13.75
C ILE A 180 6.33 -25.01 13.33
N LEU A 181 5.92 -25.94 12.47
CA LEU A 181 4.52 -26.05 12.04
C LEU A 181 3.57 -26.29 13.21
N GLU A 182 3.92 -27.12 14.19
CA GLU A 182 3.13 -27.36 15.41
C GLU A 182 2.90 -26.08 16.24
N ILE A 183 3.87 -25.16 16.23
CA ILE A 183 3.78 -23.87 16.93
C ILE A 183 2.93 -22.87 16.14
N LEU A 184 3.05 -22.87 14.81
CA LEU A 184 2.34 -21.94 13.94
C LEU A 184 0.87 -22.33 13.73
N GLN A 185 0.57 -23.64 13.64
CA GLN A 185 -0.76 -24.17 13.36
C GLN A 185 -1.88 -23.63 14.28
N PRO A 186 -1.71 -23.46 15.61
CA PRO A 186 -2.78 -22.94 16.48
C PRO A 186 -2.93 -21.41 16.46
N LEU A 187 -1.97 -20.66 15.91
CA LEU A 187 -2.00 -19.19 15.94
C LEU A 187 -3.16 -18.57 15.16
N PRO A 188 -3.50 -19.03 13.93
CA PRO A 188 -4.64 -18.52 13.17
C PRO A 188 -5.93 -18.54 13.99
N ASP A 189 -6.23 -19.67 14.63
CA ASP A 189 -7.43 -19.82 15.47
C ASP A 189 -7.37 -18.93 16.71
N LYS A 190 -6.21 -18.89 17.38
CA LYS A 190 -6.01 -18.11 18.62
C LYS A 190 -6.19 -16.61 18.40
N PHE A 191 -5.71 -16.09 17.27
CA PHE A 191 -5.74 -14.67 16.95
C PHE A 191 -6.85 -14.29 15.98
N HIS A 192 -7.73 -15.24 15.66
CA HIS A 192 -8.89 -15.02 14.80
C HIS A 192 -8.50 -14.52 13.40
N VAL A 193 -7.54 -15.18 12.77
CA VAL A 193 -6.97 -14.85 11.46
C VAL A 193 -7.19 -15.98 10.46
N HIS A 194 -7.69 -15.68 9.26
CA HIS A 194 -7.85 -16.65 8.18
C HIS A 194 -6.55 -16.85 7.38
N VAL A 195 -5.77 -17.90 7.69
CA VAL A 195 -4.49 -18.18 7.03
C VAL A 195 -4.65 -19.25 5.95
N ASP A 196 -4.24 -18.96 4.73
CA ASP A 196 -4.23 -19.91 3.61
C ASP A 196 -2.91 -20.68 3.51
N THR A 197 -1.82 -19.96 3.75
CA THR A 197 -0.47 -20.43 3.50
C THR A 197 0.43 -20.10 4.67
N ILE A 198 1.26 -21.07 5.05
CA ILE A 198 2.35 -20.91 6.01
C ILE A 198 3.66 -21.07 5.26
N ARG A 199 4.58 -20.13 5.46
CA ARG A 199 5.91 -20.14 4.87
C ARG A 199 6.97 -20.21 5.96
N VAL A 200 7.73 -21.30 6.01
CA VAL A 200 8.81 -21.51 6.99
C VAL A 200 10.16 -21.51 6.27
N TYR A 201 11.00 -20.52 6.50
CA TYR A 201 12.33 -20.40 5.87
C TYR A 201 12.32 -20.61 4.34
N ASN A 202 11.32 -20.02 3.67
CA ASN A 202 11.00 -20.14 2.24
C ASN A 202 10.36 -21.46 1.78
N ILE A 203 10.01 -22.38 2.69
CA ILE A 203 9.18 -23.55 2.39
C ILE A 203 7.72 -23.13 2.48
N GLU A 204 7.02 -23.15 1.36
CA GLU A 204 5.60 -22.80 1.28
C GLU A 204 4.73 -24.04 1.49
N VAL A 205 3.79 -23.93 2.42
CA VAL A 205 2.86 -25.00 2.82
C VAL A 205 1.45 -24.44 2.88
N SER A 206 0.54 -25.01 2.09
CA SER A 206 -0.89 -24.72 2.25
C SER A 206 -1.39 -25.28 3.57
N ILE A 207 -2.21 -24.51 4.30
CA ILE A 207 -2.74 -24.90 5.61
C ILE A 207 -3.51 -26.23 5.56
N HIS A 208 -4.18 -26.52 4.43
CA HIS A 208 -4.93 -27.76 4.22
C HIS A 208 -4.06 -28.99 3.97
N LYS A 209 -2.74 -28.82 3.87
CA LYS A 209 -1.77 -29.90 3.61
C LYS A 209 -0.81 -30.14 4.77
N LEU A 210 -1.05 -29.53 5.94
CA LEU A 210 -0.19 -29.70 7.11
C LEU A 210 -0.09 -31.15 7.60
N GLU A 211 -1.08 -31.99 7.29
CA GLU A 211 -1.08 -33.42 7.66
C GLU A 211 -0.45 -34.33 6.60
N ASP A 212 -0.18 -33.83 5.39
CA ASP A 212 0.38 -34.62 4.28
C ASP A 212 1.92 -34.68 4.37
N LYS A 213 2.42 -35.72 5.06
CA LYS A 213 3.86 -35.93 5.27
C LYS A 213 4.67 -36.03 3.97
N ASP A 214 4.11 -36.63 2.92
CA ASP A 214 4.80 -36.74 1.63
C ASP A 214 4.92 -35.38 0.94
N TYR A 215 3.88 -34.56 1.03
CA TYR A 215 3.90 -33.18 0.55
C TYR A 215 4.95 -32.34 1.31
N LEU A 216 4.95 -32.40 2.64
CA LEU A 216 5.88 -31.66 3.47
C LEU A 216 7.34 -32.08 3.20
N GLN A 217 7.61 -33.39 3.09
CA GLN A 217 8.95 -33.90 2.79
C GLN A 217 9.44 -33.42 1.42
N LYS A 218 8.58 -33.47 0.39
CA LYS A 218 8.92 -32.95 -0.95
C LYS A 218 9.22 -31.45 -0.93
N ALA A 219 8.45 -30.67 -0.18
CA ALA A 219 8.65 -29.23 -0.05
C ALA A 219 10.00 -28.92 0.63
N LEU A 220 10.31 -29.65 1.71
CA LEU A 220 11.58 -29.55 2.42
C LEU A 220 12.77 -29.94 1.54
N ASP A 221 12.69 -31.07 0.83
CA ASP A 221 13.76 -31.57 -0.04
C ASP A 221 14.07 -30.60 -1.18
N LYS A 222 13.02 -30.01 -1.78
CA LYS A 222 13.16 -28.99 -2.83
C LYS A 222 13.95 -27.78 -2.32
N ARG A 223 13.62 -27.29 -1.13
CA ARG A 223 14.27 -26.13 -0.52
C ARG A 223 15.71 -26.45 -0.10
N ASN A 224 15.94 -27.59 0.55
CA ASN A 224 17.27 -28.02 0.98
C ASN A 224 18.22 -28.28 -0.19
N THR A 225 17.71 -28.79 -1.32
CA THR A 225 18.49 -28.91 -2.57
C THR A 225 18.89 -27.54 -3.09
N SER A 226 17.93 -26.61 -3.17
CA SER A 226 18.19 -25.24 -3.65
C SER A 226 19.28 -24.53 -2.83
N ILE A 227 19.31 -24.72 -1.50
CA ILE A 227 20.33 -24.14 -0.63
C ILE A 227 21.70 -24.78 -0.83
N LYS A 228 21.75 -26.10 -1.05
CA LYS A 228 23.02 -26.78 -1.35
C LYS A 228 23.62 -26.27 -2.65
N ASP A 229 22.79 -26.01 -3.66
CA ASP A 229 23.22 -25.49 -4.95
C ASP A 229 23.73 -24.04 -4.86
N LEU A 230 23.14 -23.22 -3.98
CA LEU A 230 23.58 -21.83 -3.73
C LEU A 230 24.91 -21.71 -3.00
N ASN A 231 25.30 -22.74 -2.25
CA ASN A 231 26.50 -22.76 -1.41
C ASN A 231 27.71 -23.45 -2.07
N GLN A 232 27.60 -23.87 -3.34
CA GLN A 232 28.66 -24.46 -4.16
C GLN A 232 29.27 -23.42 -5.11
#